data_AF-A0A6J8C0Y6-F1
#
_entry.id   AF-A0A6J8C0Y6-F1
#
_cell.length_a   1.000
_cell.length_b   1.000
_cell.length_c   1.000
_cell.angle_alpha   90.00
_cell.angle_beta   90.00
_cell.angle_gamma   90.00
#
_symmetry.space_group_name_H-M   'P 1'
#
loop_
_entity.id
_entity.type
_entity.pdbx_description
1 polymer ?
#
loop_
_entity_poly.entity_id
_entity_poly.type
_entity_poly.pdbx_seq_one_letter_code
_entity_poly.pdbx_strand_id
1 'polypeptide(L)'
;MTEEGQNLINEIFNTTDLPFDRLTTSYGRNRYIRNTFNIVKPEIVHVGFEHILKRRREQEILKVINASFPYIPLIISIQQFLQNDDIAYLVFGRPNFAPNGLLNDFVDGSAFQTHSFLFGYNNALRLSIYFDDLEICNPLGKNAGIHKIEVFYYSILILPISYRSRLPAIRVLAIIKSKTMYFE
;
A
#
# COMPACT_ATOMS: atom_id res chain seq x y z
N MET A 1 -12.35 11.99 44.40
CA MET A 1 -13.19 12.34 43.23
C MET A 1 -14.54 12.73 43.79
N THR A 2 -15.05 13.93 43.50
CA THR A 2 -16.33 14.41 44.06
C THR A 2 -17.51 13.64 43.46
N GLU A 3 -18.60 13.54 44.21
CA GLU A 3 -19.84 12.85 43.81
C GLU A 3 -20.42 13.43 42.50
N GLU A 4 -20.31 14.76 42.32
CA GLU A 4 -20.59 15.45 41.05
C GLU A 4 -19.71 14.98 39.89
N GLY A 5 -18.42 14.74 40.13
CA GLY A 5 -17.50 14.24 39.11
C GLY A 5 -17.83 12.81 38.67
N GLN A 6 -18.32 11.97 39.58
CA GLN A 6 -18.80 10.62 39.25
C GLN A 6 -20.11 10.65 38.46
N ASN A 7 -21.04 11.54 38.82
CA ASN A 7 -22.30 11.70 38.10
C ASN A 7 -22.09 12.21 36.67
N LEU A 8 -21.21 13.19 36.47
CA LEU A 8 -20.88 13.70 35.13
C LEU A 8 -20.24 12.62 34.24
N ILE A 9 -19.32 11.82 34.79
CA ILE A 9 -18.70 10.70 34.07
C ILE A 9 -19.76 9.68 33.65
N ASN A 10 -20.64 9.28 34.57
CA ASN A 10 -21.70 8.32 34.27
C ASN A 10 -22.71 8.85 33.26
N GLU A 11 -23.04 10.14 33.30
CA GLU A 11 -23.92 10.78 32.31
C GLU A 11 -23.28 10.76 30.92
N ILE A 12 -21.98 11.05 30.80
CA ILE A 12 -21.24 10.95 29.54
C ILE A 12 -21.27 9.51 29.00
N PHE A 13 -20.95 8.51 29.83
CA PHE A 13 -20.93 7.11 29.40
C PHE A 13 -22.32 6.56 29.03
N ASN A 14 -23.39 7.07 29.65
CA ASN A 14 -24.76 6.61 29.40
C ASN A 14 -25.44 7.32 28.23
N THR A 15 -24.97 8.51 27.82
CA THR A 15 -25.54 9.29 26.71
C THR A 15 -24.77 9.14 25.40
N THR A 16 -23.53 8.68 25.44
CA THR A 16 -22.76 8.40 24.23
C THR A 16 -23.15 7.05 23.63
N ASP A 17 -23.60 7.06 22.37
CA ASP A 17 -23.57 5.88 21.50
C ASP A 17 -22.21 5.18 21.68
N LEU A 18 -22.21 3.85 21.86
CA LEU A 18 -20.99 3.06 21.99
C LEU A 18 -20.02 3.43 20.83
N PRO A 19 -18.82 3.97 21.13
CA PRO A 19 -18.01 4.70 20.14
C PRO A 19 -17.56 3.83 18.96
N PHE A 20 -17.58 2.51 19.12
CA PHE A 20 -17.16 1.54 18.12
C PHE A 20 -18.27 0.62 17.62
N ASP A 21 -19.53 0.89 17.98
CA ASP A 21 -20.66 0.02 17.61
C ASP A 21 -20.82 -0.10 16.09
N ARG A 22 -20.58 1.01 15.39
CA ARG A 22 -20.56 1.09 13.92
C ARG A 22 -19.35 0.39 13.27
N LEU A 23 -18.35 -0.04 14.05
CA LEU A 23 -17.14 -0.71 13.60
C LEU A 23 -17.11 -2.21 13.97
N THR A 24 -18.19 -2.75 14.53
CA THR A 24 -18.29 -4.17 14.91
C THR A 24 -18.23 -5.11 13.71
N THR A 25 -18.82 -4.71 12.59
CA THR A 25 -18.85 -5.52 11.37
C THR A 25 -17.75 -5.12 10.39
N SER A 26 -17.28 -6.08 9.57
CA SER A 26 -16.36 -5.78 8.47
C SER A 26 -16.95 -4.77 7.48
N TYR A 27 -18.27 -4.80 7.27
CA TYR A 27 -18.97 -3.79 6.47
C TYR A 27 -18.85 -2.39 7.10
N GLY A 28 -19.16 -2.27 8.40
CA GLY A 28 -19.06 -1.02 9.15
C GLY A 28 -17.65 -0.44 9.13
N ARG A 29 -16.63 -1.27 9.38
CA ARG A 29 -15.21 -0.90 9.27
C ARG A 29 -14.86 -0.42 7.86
N ASN A 30 -15.19 -1.18 6.84
CA ASN A 30 -14.90 -0.80 5.45
C ASN A 30 -15.59 0.50 5.05
N ARG A 31 -16.84 0.71 5.49
CA ARG A 31 -17.58 1.95 5.26
C ARG A 31 -16.90 3.13 5.95
N TYR A 32 -16.52 2.98 7.22
CA TYR A 32 -15.79 4.01 7.95
C TYR A 32 -14.47 4.36 7.26
N ILE A 33 -13.64 3.36 6.94
CA ILE A 33 -12.32 3.62 6.34
C ILE A 33 -12.47 4.34 4.99
N ARG A 34 -13.43 3.92 4.15
CA ARG A 34 -13.70 4.57 2.85
C ARG A 34 -14.14 6.03 3.00
N ASN A 35 -14.97 6.31 3.99
CA ASN A 35 -15.53 7.65 4.18
C ASN A 35 -14.57 8.60 4.89
N THR A 36 -13.67 8.08 5.72
CA THR A 36 -12.79 8.90 6.58
C THR A 36 -11.40 9.11 5.96
N PHE A 37 -10.80 8.09 5.33
CA PHE A 37 -9.38 8.12 4.95
C PHE A 37 -9.12 8.39 3.46
N ASN A 38 -10.15 8.72 2.67
CA ASN A 38 -10.03 8.97 1.23
C ASN A 38 -9.23 7.88 0.49
N ILE A 39 -9.50 6.60 0.78
CA ILE A 39 -8.73 5.48 0.24
C ILE A 39 -8.70 5.52 -1.29
N VAL A 40 -7.50 5.44 -1.86
CA VAL A 40 -7.32 5.27 -3.31
C VAL A 40 -7.75 3.85 -3.71
N LYS A 41 -8.75 3.76 -4.59
CA LYS A 41 -9.24 2.48 -5.07
C LYS A 41 -8.28 1.86 -6.08
N PRO A 42 -8.11 0.53 -6.06
CA PRO A 42 -7.37 -0.16 -7.10
C PRO A 42 -8.12 -0.11 -8.43
N GLU A 43 -7.36 -0.04 -9.51
CA GLU A 43 -7.78 -0.15 -10.89
C GLU A 43 -7.28 -1.49 -11.47
N ILE A 44 -8.05 -2.08 -12.39
CA ILE A 44 -7.64 -3.31 -13.06
C ILE A 44 -6.84 -2.95 -14.31
N VAL A 45 -5.58 -3.36 -14.34
CA VAL A 45 -4.70 -3.18 -15.50
C VAL A 45 -4.71 -4.46 -16.32
N HIS A 46 -5.00 -4.35 -17.61
CA HIS A 46 -4.96 -5.46 -18.56
C HIS A 46 -3.58 -5.52 -19.21
N VAL A 47 -2.91 -6.66 -19.11
CA VAL A 47 -1.54 -6.85 -19.65
C VAL A 47 -1.49 -7.76 -20.86
N GLY A 48 -2.59 -8.45 -21.17
CA GLY A 48 -2.65 -9.33 -22.33
C GLY A 48 -3.72 -10.39 -22.17
N PHE A 49 -3.42 -11.58 -22.67
CA PHE A 49 -4.36 -12.69 -22.70
C PHE A 49 -3.75 -13.97 -22.11
N GLU A 50 -4.54 -14.68 -21.33
CA GLU A 50 -4.22 -15.98 -20.76
C GLU A 50 -5.06 -17.06 -21.45
N HIS A 51 -4.43 -18.16 -21.81
CA HIS A 51 -5.11 -19.35 -22.30
C HIS A 51 -5.42 -20.28 -21.13
N ILE A 52 -6.70 -20.54 -20.88
CA ILE A 52 -7.16 -21.49 -19.86
C ILE A 52 -7.89 -22.66 -20.49
N LEU A 53 -7.58 -23.86 -20.02
CA LEU A 53 -8.37 -25.05 -20.32
C LEU A 53 -9.54 -25.10 -19.36
N LYS A 54 -10.76 -25.10 -19.90
CA LYS A 54 -11.98 -25.25 -19.10
C LYS A 54 -12.69 -26.53 -19.46
N ARG A 55 -12.84 -27.42 -18.48
CA ARG A 55 -13.60 -28.66 -18.64
C ARG A 55 -15.10 -28.35 -18.64
N ARG A 56 -15.80 -28.75 -19.69
CA ARG A 56 -17.27 -28.79 -19.77
C ARG A 56 -17.69 -30.22 -20.16
N ARG A 57 -18.24 -30.96 -19.19
CA ARG A 57 -18.57 -32.40 -19.33
C ARG A 57 -17.31 -33.22 -19.70
N GLU A 58 -17.38 -34.02 -20.76
CA GLU A 58 -16.27 -34.84 -21.29
C GLU A 58 -15.34 -34.08 -22.25
N GLN A 59 -15.62 -32.81 -22.55
CA GLN A 59 -14.81 -32.02 -23.48
C GLN A 59 -14.01 -30.94 -22.73
N GLU A 60 -12.77 -30.75 -23.16
CA GLU A 60 -11.95 -29.61 -22.77
C GLU A 60 -12.02 -28.53 -23.85
N ILE A 61 -12.32 -27.31 -23.42
CA ILE A 61 -12.41 -26.15 -24.31
C ILE A 61 -11.30 -25.18 -23.93
N LEU A 62 -10.48 -24.81 -24.91
CA LEU A 62 -9.52 -23.72 -24.78
C LEU A 62 -10.27 -22.39 -24.76
N LYS A 63 -10.11 -21.62 -23.70
CA LYS A 63 -10.69 -20.28 -23.57
C LYS A 63 -9.58 -19.26 -23.36
N VAL A 64 -9.65 -18.18 -24.14
CA VAL A 64 -8.81 -16.99 -23.94
C VAL A 64 -9.50 -16.07 -22.94
N ILE A 65 -8.79 -15.62 -21.93
CA ILE A 65 -9.25 -14.66 -20.92
C ILE A 65 -8.28 -13.48 -20.82
N ASN A 66 -8.73 -12.34 -20.31
CA ASN A 66 -7.83 -11.20 -20.10
C ASN A 66 -6.91 -11.46 -18.91
N ALA A 67 -5.60 -11.40 -19.16
CA ALA A 67 -4.58 -11.36 -18.14
C ALA A 67 -4.60 -9.95 -17.52
N SER A 68 -4.82 -9.88 -16.21
CA SER A 68 -4.97 -8.59 -15.53
C SER A 68 -4.61 -8.66 -14.06
N PHE A 69 -4.29 -7.49 -13.50
CA PHE A 69 -3.91 -7.37 -12.11
C PHE A 69 -4.44 -6.06 -11.48
N PRO A 70 -4.75 -6.03 -10.18
CA PRO A 70 -5.05 -4.81 -9.46
C PRO A 70 -3.80 -3.95 -9.25
N TYR A 71 -3.91 -2.68 -9.65
CA TYR A 71 -2.92 -1.63 -9.47
C TYR A 71 -3.54 -0.50 -8.64
N ILE A 72 -2.83 0.02 -7.66
CA ILE A 72 -3.26 1.20 -6.91
C ILE A 72 -2.59 2.42 -7.56
N PRO A 73 -3.36 3.36 -8.16
CA PRO A 73 -2.79 4.50 -8.88
C PRO A 73 -1.78 5.28 -8.02
N LEU A 74 -0.51 5.19 -8.43
CA LEU A 74 0.63 5.72 -7.66
C LEU A 74 0.52 7.23 -7.46
N ILE A 75 0.24 7.97 -8.53
CA ILE A 75 0.14 9.44 -8.47
C ILE A 75 -0.99 9.86 -7.55
N ILE A 76 -2.17 9.23 -7.65
CA ILE A 76 -3.33 9.54 -6.80
C ILE A 76 -3.02 9.19 -5.34
N SER A 77 -2.30 8.10 -5.09
CA SER A 77 -1.90 7.66 -3.75
C SER A 77 -0.89 8.60 -3.11
N ILE A 78 0.05 9.14 -3.89
CA ILE A 78 0.98 10.16 -3.43
C ILE A 78 0.24 11.46 -3.14
N GLN A 79 -0.65 11.90 -4.02
CA GLN A 79 -1.48 13.08 -3.79
C GLN A 79 -2.30 12.95 -2.50
N GLN A 80 -2.99 11.82 -2.32
CA GLN A 80 -3.76 11.52 -1.10
C GLN A 80 -2.87 11.52 0.15
N PHE A 81 -1.67 10.95 0.06
CA PHE A 81 -0.75 10.95 1.19
C PHE A 81 -0.27 12.35 1.57
N LEU A 82 0.00 13.20 0.58
CA LEU A 82 0.42 14.59 0.77
C LEU A 82 -0.73 15.52 1.19
N GLN A 83 -1.98 15.05 1.25
CA GLN A 83 -3.08 15.81 1.86
C GLN A 83 -2.95 15.94 3.38
N ASN A 84 -2.08 15.15 4.02
CA ASN A 84 -1.78 15.33 5.42
C ASN A 84 -0.66 16.39 5.56
N ASP A 85 -0.96 17.48 6.26
CA ASP A 85 -0.07 18.62 6.40
C ASP A 85 1.26 18.28 7.09
N ASP A 86 1.24 17.40 8.11
CA ASP A 86 2.47 16.95 8.79
C ASP A 86 3.38 16.19 7.82
N ILE A 87 2.79 15.31 7.01
CA ILE A 87 3.49 14.55 5.98
C ILE A 87 4.02 15.47 4.88
N ALA A 88 3.20 16.40 4.40
CA ALA A 88 3.62 17.38 3.41
C ALA A 88 4.79 18.22 3.93
N TYR A 89 4.73 18.67 5.19
CA TYR A 89 5.81 19.37 5.85
C TYR A 89 7.09 18.53 5.93
N LEU A 90 6.99 17.23 6.20
CA LEU A 90 8.16 16.33 6.21
C LEU A 90 8.73 16.08 4.81
N VAL A 91 7.89 16.03 3.77
CA VAL A 91 8.32 15.78 2.39
C VAL A 91 8.89 17.03 1.73
N PHE A 92 8.29 18.19 1.95
CA PHE A 92 8.74 19.46 1.37
C PHE A 92 9.67 20.24 2.31
N GLY A 93 9.82 19.78 3.55
CA GLY A 93 10.81 20.26 4.51
C GLY A 93 12.23 20.00 4.02
N ARG A 94 13.18 20.82 4.49
CA ARG A 94 14.56 20.83 4.00
C ARG A 94 15.21 19.43 4.07
N PRO A 95 16.04 19.06 3.08
CA PRO A 95 16.76 17.78 3.09
C PRO A 95 17.72 17.68 4.28
N ASN A 96 17.73 16.52 4.93
CA ASN A 96 18.73 16.15 5.92
C ASN A 96 20.04 15.82 5.18
N PHE A 97 20.92 16.81 5.00
CA PHE A 97 22.30 16.51 4.63
C PHE A 97 23.08 16.12 5.89
N ALA A 98 23.89 15.06 5.78
CA ALA A 98 24.78 14.61 6.83
C ALA A 98 25.79 15.72 7.19
N PRO A 99 25.80 16.26 8.42
CA PRO A 99 26.73 17.33 8.77
C PRO A 99 28.18 16.87 8.94
N ASN A 100 28.45 15.56 9.08
CA ASN A 100 29.69 15.07 9.70
C ASN A 100 30.48 14.03 8.87
N GLY A 101 30.28 13.95 7.55
CA GLY A 101 31.02 12.98 6.69
C GLY A 101 30.66 11.51 6.91
N LEU A 102 29.65 11.22 7.74
CA LEU A 102 29.06 9.89 7.92
C LEU A 102 27.88 9.71 6.96
N LEU A 103 27.73 8.50 6.42
CA LEU A 103 26.57 8.13 5.63
C LEU A 103 25.34 8.03 6.54
N ASN A 104 24.35 8.90 6.33
CA ASN A 104 23.10 8.90 7.09
C ASN A 104 21.94 8.40 6.25
N ASP A 105 21.87 8.76 4.97
CA ASP A 105 20.76 8.40 4.10
C ASP A 105 21.25 7.91 2.72
N PHE A 106 20.35 7.36 1.90
CA PHE A 106 20.67 6.82 0.58
C PHE A 106 21.31 7.86 -0.36
N VAL A 107 21.02 9.15 -0.14
CA VAL A 107 21.59 10.26 -0.92
C VAL A 107 23.08 10.50 -0.64
N ASP A 108 23.59 10.03 0.49
CA ASP A 108 25.00 10.18 0.87
C ASP A 108 25.88 9.14 0.15
N GLY A 109 25.28 8.08 -0.41
CA GLY A 109 26.00 7.02 -1.10
C GLY A 109 26.56 7.47 -2.46
N SER A 110 27.75 6.98 -2.82
CA SER A 110 28.41 7.28 -4.10
C SER A 110 27.54 6.93 -5.31
N ALA A 111 26.78 5.83 -5.23
CA ALA A 111 25.84 5.41 -6.28
C ALA A 111 24.77 6.48 -6.55
N PHE A 112 24.29 7.19 -5.53
CA PHE A 112 23.35 8.28 -5.71
C PHE A 112 24.05 9.52 -6.28
N GLN A 113 25.19 9.91 -5.67
CA GLN A 113 25.91 11.13 -6.04
C GLN A 113 26.46 11.13 -7.47
N THR A 114 26.79 9.95 -8.00
CA THR A 114 27.32 9.80 -9.36
C THR A 114 26.23 9.61 -10.42
N HIS A 115 24.99 9.32 -10.01
CA HIS A 115 23.91 9.06 -10.94
C HIS A 115 23.24 10.36 -11.40
N SER A 116 23.44 10.73 -12.67
CA SER A 116 22.96 11.99 -13.27
C SER A 116 21.47 12.26 -13.05
N PHE A 117 20.61 11.24 -13.24
CA PHE A 117 19.18 11.38 -12.99
C PHE A 117 18.83 11.56 -11.50
N LEU A 118 19.41 10.78 -10.59
CA LEU A 118 19.07 10.84 -9.16
C LEU A 118 19.59 12.13 -8.50
N PHE A 119 20.80 12.55 -8.86
CA PHE A 119 21.43 13.75 -8.35
C PHE A 119 20.91 15.03 -9.04
N GLY A 120 20.62 14.97 -10.34
CA GLY A 120 20.26 16.14 -11.15
C GLY A 120 18.91 16.78 -10.80
N TYR A 121 17.99 16.05 -10.16
CA TYR A 121 16.67 16.54 -9.80
C TYR A 121 16.49 16.66 -8.27
N ASN A 122 16.96 17.77 -7.71
CA ASN A 122 16.92 18.01 -6.26
C ASN A 122 15.50 18.16 -5.68
N ASN A 123 14.53 18.58 -6.49
CA ASN A 123 13.15 18.80 -6.05
C ASN A 123 12.20 17.64 -6.44
N ALA A 124 12.71 16.56 -7.05
CA ALA A 124 11.89 15.43 -7.44
C ALA A 124 11.53 14.57 -6.22
N LEU A 125 10.28 14.11 -6.15
CA LEU A 125 9.89 13.08 -5.20
C LEU A 125 10.63 11.77 -5.54
N ARG A 126 11.32 11.20 -4.54
CA ARG A 126 12.10 9.97 -4.71
C ARG A 126 11.36 8.78 -4.14
N LEU A 127 11.25 7.71 -4.92
CA LEU A 127 10.56 6.48 -4.56
C LEU A 127 11.52 5.30 -4.68
N SER A 128 11.40 4.35 -3.77
CA SER A 128 11.93 3.00 -3.96
C SER A 128 10.76 2.10 -4.27
N ILE A 129 10.80 1.40 -5.40
CA ILE A 129 9.82 0.41 -5.81
C ILE A 129 10.53 -0.94 -5.81
N TYR A 130 9.92 -1.93 -5.18
CA TYR A 130 10.44 -3.28 -5.06
C TYR A 130 9.28 -4.27 -5.01
N PHE A 131 9.55 -5.55 -5.20
CA PHE A 131 8.54 -6.58 -5.09
C PHE A 131 9.02 -7.73 -4.21
N ASP A 132 8.07 -8.50 -3.69
CA ASP A 132 8.31 -9.73 -2.95
C ASP A 132 7.41 -10.85 -3.49
N ASP A 133 7.90 -12.08 -3.38
CA ASP A 133 7.21 -13.28 -3.82
C ASP A 133 6.40 -13.86 -2.65
N LEU A 134 5.09 -13.97 -2.82
CA LEU A 134 4.18 -14.55 -1.84
C LEU A 134 3.58 -15.85 -2.36
N GLU A 135 3.78 -16.93 -1.62
CA GLU A 135 3.10 -18.20 -1.85
C GLU A 135 1.91 -18.38 -0.92
N ILE A 136 0.71 -18.41 -1.48
CA ILE A 136 -0.53 -18.67 -0.75
C ILE A 136 -0.99 -20.09 -1.05
N CYS A 137 -1.08 -20.93 -0.03
CA CYS A 137 -1.66 -22.26 -0.17
C CYS A 137 -3.16 -22.21 0.14
N ASN A 138 -3.99 -22.67 -0.80
CA ASN A 138 -5.34 -23.08 -0.45
C ASN A 138 -5.33 -24.59 -0.19
N PRO A 139 -5.46 -25.05 1.06
CA PRO A 139 -5.37 -26.48 1.36
C PRO A 139 -6.66 -27.26 1.02
N LEU A 140 -7.77 -26.59 0.69
CA LEU A 140 -9.09 -27.22 0.60
C LEU A 140 -9.87 -26.84 -0.67
N GLY A 141 -10.62 -27.81 -1.19
CA GLY A 141 -11.60 -27.61 -2.27
C GLY A 141 -11.02 -27.70 -3.69
N LYS A 142 -11.84 -27.30 -4.68
CA LYS A 142 -11.51 -27.42 -6.12
C LYS A 142 -10.34 -26.56 -6.59
N ASN A 143 -9.93 -25.57 -5.78
CA ASN A 143 -8.79 -24.69 -6.05
C ASN A 143 -7.62 -25.00 -5.11
N ALA A 144 -7.53 -26.24 -4.62
CA ALA A 144 -6.42 -26.65 -3.77
C ALA A 144 -5.09 -26.54 -4.52
N GLY A 145 -4.06 -26.01 -3.87
CA GLY A 145 -2.74 -25.82 -4.45
C GLY A 145 -2.03 -24.57 -3.95
N ILE A 146 -0.78 -24.43 -4.39
CA ILE A 146 0.08 -23.28 -4.12
C ILE A 146 -0.17 -22.23 -5.21
N HIS A 147 -0.49 -21.02 -4.79
CA HIS A 147 -0.71 -19.86 -5.65
C HIS A 147 0.42 -18.87 -5.42
N LYS A 148 1.27 -18.68 -6.44
CA LYS A 148 2.37 -17.72 -6.39
C LYS A 148 1.91 -16.35 -6.90
N ILE A 149 2.19 -15.31 -6.12
CA ILE A 149 1.78 -13.93 -6.34
C ILE A 149 3.02 -13.06 -6.12
N GLU A 150 3.30 -12.12 -7.01
CA GLU A 150 4.21 -11.01 -6.71
C GLU A 150 3.43 -9.82 -6.16
N VAL A 151 3.94 -9.25 -5.07
CA VAL A 151 3.41 -8.01 -4.50
C VAL A 151 4.44 -6.92 -4.70
N PHE A 152 4.04 -5.88 -5.43
CA PHE A 152 4.85 -4.68 -5.62
C PHE A 152 4.55 -3.70 -4.50
N TYR A 153 5.62 -3.12 -3.95
CA TYR A 153 5.57 -2.10 -2.94
C TYR A 153 6.30 -0.85 -3.40
N TYR A 154 5.97 0.27 -2.77
CA TYR A 154 6.76 1.49 -2.86
C TYR A 154 6.91 2.16 -1.51
N SER A 155 8.03 2.87 -1.34
CA SER A 155 8.34 3.70 -0.18
C SER A 155 8.80 5.07 -0.65
N ILE A 156 8.35 6.14 0.04
CA ILE A 156 8.78 7.51 -0.24
C ILE A 156 10.10 7.79 0.46
N LEU A 157 11.16 7.97 -0.32
CA LEU A 157 12.52 8.07 0.18
C LEU A 157 12.85 9.44 0.76
N ILE A 158 12.05 10.47 0.50
CA ILE A 158 12.28 11.80 1.09
C ILE A 158 11.87 11.86 2.57
N LEU A 159 10.98 10.97 3.03
CA LEU A 159 10.57 10.94 4.43
C LEU A 159 11.77 10.68 5.36
N PRO A 160 11.84 11.29 6.56
CA PRO A 160 12.92 11.01 7.50
C PRO A 160 13.00 9.52 7.83
N ILE A 161 14.21 9.04 8.09
CA ILE A 161 14.51 7.61 8.30
C ILE A 161 13.62 7.01 9.40
N SER A 162 13.39 7.75 10.49
CA SER A 162 12.54 7.31 11.60
C SER A 162 11.09 6.99 11.21
N TYR A 163 10.57 7.59 10.13
CA TYR A 163 9.26 7.29 9.56
C TYR A 163 9.38 6.20 8.49
N ARG A 164 10.39 6.29 7.63
CA ARG A 164 10.60 5.39 6.50
C ARG A 164 10.89 3.95 6.92
N SER A 165 11.52 3.75 8.08
CA SER A 165 11.83 2.43 8.63
C SER A 165 10.65 1.74 9.31
N ARG A 166 9.45 2.34 9.31
CA ARG A 166 8.25 1.76 9.91
C ARG A 166 7.40 1.03 8.87
N LEU A 167 6.70 -0.03 9.28
CA LEU A 167 5.79 -0.79 8.41
C LEU A 167 4.79 0.08 7.62
N PRO A 168 4.16 1.13 8.18
CA PRO A 168 3.22 1.98 7.43
C PRO A 168 3.85 2.77 6.26
N ALA A 169 5.18 2.87 6.20
CA ALA A 169 5.87 3.48 5.07
C ALA A 169 5.94 2.56 3.84
N ILE A 170 5.77 1.25 4.03
CA ILE A 170 5.68 0.25 2.97
C ILE A 170 4.27 0.25 2.42
N ARG A 171 4.10 0.63 1.15
CA ARG A 171 2.78 0.72 0.52
C ARG A 171 2.66 -0.21 -0.64
N VAL A 172 1.52 -0.88 -0.74
CA VAL A 172 1.21 -1.73 -1.89
C VAL A 172 1.00 -0.86 -3.14
N LEU A 173 1.64 -1.25 -4.23
CA LEU A 173 1.52 -0.67 -5.55
C LEU A 173 0.65 -1.54 -6.46
N ALA A 174 0.91 -2.84 -6.47
CA ALA A 174 0.21 -3.81 -7.31
C ALA A 174 0.32 -5.21 -6.71
N ILE A 175 -0.65 -6.07 -7.05
CA ILE A 175 -0.62 -7.49 -6.72
C ILE A 175 -0.88 -8.26 -8.00
N ILE A 176 0.07 -9.08 -8.44
CA ILE A 176 -0.01 -9.80 -9.70
C ILE A 176 0.23 -11.29 -9.46
N LYS A 177 -0.47 -12.17 -10.18
CA LYS A 177 -0.13 -13.59 -10.15
C LYS A 177 1.19 -13.77 -10.88
N SER A 178 2.09 -14.60 -10.36
CA SER A 178 3.40 -14.81 -11.00
C SER A 178 3.31 -15.22 -12.46
N LYS A 179 2.35 -16.10 -12.79
CA LYS A 179 2.11 -16.50 -14.19
C LYS A 179 1.74 -15.35 -15.11
N THR A 180 1.13 -14.29 -14.56
CA THR A 180 0.72 -13.09 -15.29
C THR A 180 1.87 -12.08 -15.46
N MET A 181 2.92 -12.13 -14.63
CA MET A 181 4.06 -11.21 -14.73
C MET A 181 5.06 -11.61 -15.83
N TYR A 182 5.32 -12.91 -15.99
CA TYR A 182 6.32 -13.42 -16.94
C TYR A 182 5.78 -13.69 -18.36
N PHE A 183 4.76 -12.94 -18.79
CA PHE A 183 4.24 -13.08 -20.15
C PHE A 183 5.27 -12.59 -21.18
N GLU A 184 5.74 -13.51 -22.04
CA GLU A 184 6.27 -13.26 -23.39
C GLU A 184 5.12 -13.26 -24.42
#